data_AF-A0A9W4X482-F1
#
_entry.id   AF-A0A9W4X482-F1
#
_cell.length_a   1.000
_cell.length_b   1.000
_cell.length_c   1.000
_cell.angle_alpha   90.00
_cell.angle_beta   90.00
_cell.angle_gamma   90.00
#
_symmetry.space_group_name_H-M   'P 1'
#
loop_
_entity.id
_entity.type
_entity.pdbx_description
1 polymer ?
#
loop_
_entity_poly.entity_id
_entity_poly.type
_entity_poly.pdbx_seq_one_letter_code
_entity_poly.pdbx_strand_id
1 'polypeptide(L)'
;LKFIGEIVIEPDVYISEVCKACPNLQWLSFENSGLRILNNNNLEVLLAECPNLKRLTIRGSKRISPKAFLKIPGLAPSLETIEIG
;
A
#
# COMPACT_ATOMS: atom_id res chain seq x y z
N LEU A 1 31.05 20.23 -0.07
CA LEU A 1 30.23 20.06 -1.28
C LEU A 1 28.86 20.67 -1.03
N LYS A 2 28.41 21.64 -1.84
CA LYS A 2 27.02 22.12 -1.82
C LYS A 2 26.25 21.29 -2.84
N PHE A 3 25.34 20.44 -2.37
CA PHE A 3 24.34 19.87 -3.26
C PHE A 3 23.35 20.98 -3.62
N ILE A 4 23.38 21.42 -4.88
CA ILE A 4 22.32 22.25 -5.49
C ILE A 4 21.52 21.28 -6.35
N GLY A 5 20.48 20.70 -5.75
CA GLY A 5 19.58 19.77 -6.41
C GLY A 5 18.29 19.70 -5.61
N GLU A 6 17.16 19.74 -6.30
CA GLU A 6 15.85 19.55 -5.69
C GLU A 6 15.72 18.07 -5.30
N ILE A 7 15.73 17.78 -3.99
CA ILE A 7 15.42 16.44 -3.51
C ILE A 7 13.91 16.27 -3.59
N VAL A 8 13.44 15.76 -4.72
CA VAL A 8 12.06 15.32 -4.87
C VAL A 8 11.92 14.01 -4.09
N ILE A 9 11.53 14.12 -2.82
CA ILE A 9 11.15 12.94 -2.04
C ILE A 9 9.84 12.45 -2.63
N GLU A 10 9.89 11.36 -3.40
CA GLU A 10 8.68 10.66 -3.79
C GLU A 10 8.03 10.12 -2.51
N PRO A 11 6.77 10.47 -2.23
CA PRO A 11 6.11 10.15 -0.97
C PRO A 11 5.58 8.72 -0.91
N ASP A 12 6.24 7.83 -1.64
CA ASP A 12 5.98 6.40 -1.57
C ASP A 12 6.65 5.89 -0.28
N VAL A 13 5.84 5.62 0.75
CA VAL A 13 6.31 4.84 1.90
C VAL A 13 6.87 3.53 1.35
N TYR A 14 8.04 3.12 1.84
CA TYR A 14 8.58 1.81 1.56
C TYR A 14 7.68 0.74 2.19
N ILE A 15 6.60 0.37 1.50
CA ILE A 15 5.60 -0.61 1.95
C ILE A 15 6.26 -1.94 2.32
N SER A 16 7.31 -2.31 1.60
CA SER A 16 8.12 -3.49 1.91
C SER A 16 8.74 -3.43 3.30
N GLU A 17 9.18 -2.26 3.75
CA GLU A 17 9.81 -2.06 5.05
C GLU A 17 8.75 -2.16 6.16
N VAL A 18 7.52 -1.70 5.89
CA VAL A 18 6.38 -1.90 6.79
C VAL A 18 6.06 -3.39 6.91
N CYS A 19 5.96 -4.13 5.81
CA CYS A 19 5.67 -5.58 5.86
C CYS A 19 6.78 -6.35 6.59
N LYS A 20 8.06 -5.99 6.38
CA LYS A 20 9.21 -6.59 7.08
C LYS A 20 9.23 -6.27 8.58
N ALA A 21 8.93 -5.03 8.96
CA ALA A 21 8.88 -4.61 10.36
C ALA A 21 7.67 -5.21 11.09
N CYS A 22 6.58 -5.50 10.37
CA CYS A 22 5.31 -5.98 10.91
C CYS A 22 4.88 -7.31 10.25
N PRO A 23 5.60 -8.43 10.46
CA PRO A 23 5.33 -9.71 9.77
C PRO A 23 3.96 -10.32 10.10
N ASN A 24 3.34 -9.92 11.20
CA ASN A 24 2.01 -10.36 11.65
C ASN A 24 0.93 -9.29 11.44
N LEU A 25 1.16 -8.32 10.55
CA LEU A 25 0.19 -7.27 10.28
C LEU A 25 -1.11 -7.88 9.73
N GLN A 26 -2.19 -7.75 10.50
CA GLN A 26 -3.51 -8.26 10.10
C GLN A 26 -4.43 -7.17 9.56
N TRP A 27 -4.29 -5.94 10.04
CA TRP A 27 -5.15 -4.82 9.66
C TRP A 27 -4.32 -3.61 9.28
N LEU A 28 -4.64 -3.01 8.15
CA LEU A 28 -4.01 -1.78 7.68
C LEU A 28 -5.06 -0.85 7.09
N SER A 29 -4.96 0.44 7.41
CA SER A 29 -5.85 1.46 6.87
C SER A 29 -5.06 2.65 6.33
N PHE A 30 -5.46 3.11 5.15
CA PHE A 30 -5.01 4.35 4.53
C PHE A 30 -6.18 5.33 4.50
N GLU A 31 -6.19 6.30 5.43
CA GLU A 31 -7.24 7.33 5.58
C GLU A 31 -6.67 8.70 5.23
N ASN A 32 -7.35 9.50 4.39
CA ASN A 32 -7.03 10.90 3.98
C ASN A 32 -5.61 11.19 3.42
N SER A 33 -4.65 10.31 3.65
CA SER A 33 -3.20 10.45 3.44
C SER A 33 -2.70 9.60 2.26
N GLY A 34 -3.56 8.75 1.69
CA GLY A 34 -3.24 7.85 0.58
C GLY A 34 -2.95 8.53 -0.76
N LEU A 35 -3.17 9.84 -0.88
CA LEU A 35 -2.96 10.60 -2.13
C LEU A 35 -1.54 10.52 -2.68
N ARG A 36 -0.58 10.20 -1.81
CA ARG A 36 0.85 10.24 -2.10
C ARG A 36 1.55 8.90 -1.81
N ILE A 37 0.99 8.10 -0.91
CA ILE A 37 1.62 6.86 -0.44
C ILE A 37 1.17 5.64 -1.24
N LEU A 38 -0.13 5.52 -1.56
CA LEU A 38 -0.69 4.29 -2.11
C LEU A 38 -1.05 4.47 -3.58
N ASN A 39 -0.39 3.72 -4.44
CA ASN A 39 -0.58 3.60 -5.88
C ASN A 39 -0.72 2.11 -6.26
N ASN A 40 -0.93 1.81 -7.54
CA ASN A 40 -1.08 0.41 -7.98
C ASN A 40 0.11 -0.48 -7.59
N ASN A 41 1.34 -0.01 -7.81
CA ASN A 41 2.54 -0.82 -7.63
C ASN A 41 2.76 -1.18 -6.16
N ASN A 42 2.67 -0.18 -5.29
CA ASN A 42 2.91 -0.42 -3.87
C ASN A 42 1.72 -1.08 -3.16
N LEU A 43 0.50 -1.00 -3.69
CA LEU A 43 -0.60 -1.88 -3.29
C LEU A 43 -0.28 -3.33 -3.62
N GLU A 44 0.24 -3.64 -4.81
CA GLU A 44 0.64 -5.00 -5.17
C GLU A 44 1.75 -5.53 -4.25
N VAL A 45 2.77 -4.70 -3.94
CA VAL A 45 3.82 -5.04 -2.97
C VAL A 45 3.24 -5.31 -1.58
N LEU A 46 2.35 -4.45 -1.09
CA LEU A 46 1.68 -4.64 0.21
C LEU A 46 0.99 -6.00 0.28
N LEU A 47 0.20 -6.31 -0.75
CA LEU A 47 -0.60 -7.53 -0.81
C LEU A 47 0.27 -8.78 -0.88
N ALA A 48 1.39 -8.71 -1.60
CA ALA A 48 2.33 -9.82 -1.76
C ALA A 48 3.23 -10.04 -0.52
N GLU A 49 3.66 -8.96 0.14
CA GLU A 49 4.66 -9.03 1.22
C GLU A 49 4.07 -9.08 2.62
N CYS A 50 2.77 -8.83 2.79
CA CYS A 50 2.08 -8.93 4.07
C CYS A 50 1.14 -10.17 4.09
N PRO A 51 1.66 -11.40 4.25
CA PRO A 51 0.92 -12.66 4.06
C PRO A 51 -0.16 -12.95 5.12
N ASN A 52 -0.17 -12.17 6.20
CA ASN A 52 -1.15 -12.28 7.29
C ASN A 52 -2.21 -11.18 7.23
N LEU A 53 -2.20 -10.32 6.21
CA LEU A 53 -3.13 -9.21 6.10
C LEU A 53 -4.53 -9.75 5.84
N LYS A 54 -5.46 -9.40 6.74
CA LYS A 54 -6.87 -9.82 6.72
C LYS A 54 -7.81 -8.68 6.33
N ARG A 55 -7.49 -7.45 6.75
CA ARG A 55 -8.32 -6.27 6.44
C ARG A 55 -7.49 -5.13 5.90
N LEU A 56 -7.94 -4.59 4.77
CA LEU A 56 -7.35 -3.42 4.13
C LEU A 56 -8.43 -2.36 3.89
N THR A 57 -8.25 -1.19 4.49
CA THR A 57 -9.12 -0.03 4.24
C THR A 57 -8.36 1.01 3.43
N ILE A 58 -8.96 1.51 2.35
CA ILE A 58 -8.40 2.54 1.49
C ILE A 58 -9.46 3.61 1.29
N ARG A 59 -9.25 4.81 1.86
CA ARG A 59 -10.17 5.95 1.70
C ARG A 59 -9.48 7.15 1.08
N GLY A 60 -10.14 7.74 0.08
CA GLY A 60 -9.68 8.96 -0.58
C GLY A 60 -8.48 8.78 -1.53
N SER A 61 -8.19 7.55 -1.97
CA SER A 61 -7.10 7.32 -2.93
C SER A 61 -7.56 7.62 -4.37
N LYS A 62 -6.77 8.42 -5.09
CA LYS A 62 -6.98 8.74 -6.51
C LYS A 62 -5.92 8.11 -7.43
N ARG A 63 -4.94 7.40 -6.88
CA ARG A 63 -3.79 6.82 -7.61
C ARG A 63 -3.89 5.31 -7.81
N ILE A 64 -5.01 4.71 -7.39
CA ILE A 64 -5.28 3.28 -7.56
C ILE A 64 -6.36 3.13 -8.61
N SER A 65 -6.04 2.40 -9.68
CA SER A 65 -7.01 2.07 -10.71
C SER A 65 -7.90 0.90 -10.26
N PRO A 66 -9.17 0.84 -10.70
CA PRO A 66 -10.04 -0.31 -10.41
C PRO A 66 -9.43 -1.67 -10.81
N LYS A 67 -8.57 -1.69 -11.84
CA LYS A 67 -7.90 -2.91 -12.31
C LYS A 67 -6.91 -3.49 -11.31
N ALA A 68 -6.35 -2.69 -10.41
CA ALA A 68 -5.43 -3.18 -9.39
C ALA A 68 -6.11 -4.15 -8.41
N PHE A 69 -7.40 -3.91 -8.11
CA PHE A 69 -8.17 -4.78 -7.22
C PHE A 69 -8.45 -6.16 -7.81
N LEU A 70 -8.42 -6.31 -9.14
CA LEU A 70 -8.60 -7.61 -9.81
C LEU A 70 -7.44 -8.58 -9.52
N LYS A 71 -6.27 -8.07 -9.14
CA LYS A 71 -5.09 -8.89 -8.82
C LYS A 71 -5.09 -9.41 -7.38
N ILE A 72 -5.92 -8.85 -6.50
CA ILE A 72 -5.95 -9.17 -5.06
C ILE A 72 -6.07 -10.67 -4.79
N PRO A 73 -7.00 -11.43 -5.43
CA PRO A 73 -7.18 -12.85 -5.11
C PRO A 73 -5.91 -13.69 -5.32
N GLY A 74 -5.04 -13.29 -6.24
CA GLY A 74 -3.77 -13.98 -6.49
C GLY A 74 -2.61 -13.52 -5.62
N LEU A 75 -2.67 -12.30 -5.05
CA LEU A 75 -1.58 -11.71 -4.27
C LEU A 75 -1.77 -11.89 -2.76
N ALA A 76 -2.99 -11.75 -2.26
CA ALA A 76 -3.29 -11.77 -0.83
C ALA A 76 -4.41 -12.78 -0.51
N PRO A 77 -4.12 -14.09 -0.50
CA PRO A 77 -5.11 -15.13 -0.21
C PRO A 77 -5.64 -15.08 1.24
N SER A 78 -4.92 -14.42 2.15
CA SER A 78 -5.35 -14.19 3.53
C SER A 78 -6.33 -13.04 3.70
N LEU A 79 -6.54 -12.23 2.66
CA LEU A 79 -7.33 -11.00 2.76
C LEU A 79 -8.82 -11.35 2.81
N GLU A 80 -9.44 -11.05 3.95
CA GLU A 80 -10.85 -11.35 4.24
C GLU A 80 -11.76 -10.18 3.89
N THR A 81 -11.28 -8.94 4.01
CA THR A 81 -12.09 -7.74 3.78
C THR A 81 -11.27 -6.62 3.16
N ILE A 82 -11.86 -5.99 2.15
CA ILE A 82 -11.38 -4.73 1.58
C ILE A 82 -12.48 -3.67 1.63
N GLU A 83 -12.17 -2.52 2.19
CA GLU A 83 -13.05 -1.35 2.20
C GLU A 83 -12.44 -0.25 1.34
N ILE A 84 -13.23 0.28 0.39
CA ILE A 84 -12.82 1.34 -0.52
C ILE A 84 -13.81 2.50 -0.41
N GLY A 85 -13.33 3.72 -0.21
CA GLY A 85 -14.15 4.94 -0.07
C GLY A 85 -13.48 6.20 -0.58
#